data_AF-A0A921RTX1-F1
#
_entry.id   AF-A0A921RTX1-F1
#
_cell.length_a   1.000
_cell.length_b   1.000
_cell.length_c   1.000
_cell.angle_alpha   90.00
_cell.angle_beta   90.00
_cell.angle_gamma   90.00
#
_symmetry.space_group_name_H-M   'P 1'
#
loop_
_entity.id
_entity.type
_entity.pdbx_description
1 polymer ?
#
loop_
_entity_poly.entity_id
_entity_poly.type
_entity_poly.pdbx_seq_one_letter_code
_entity_poly.pdbx_strand_id
1 'polypeptide(L)'
;MAIRGVASTREDMTVEEFKEWLKQFDADGDGRISRNELREALRRRGGWFTTWKSSRALRQADKNNSGFLDDSEIENLVAFAQKDLGMKISTW
;
A
#
# COMPACT_ATOMS: atom_id res chain seq x y z
N MET A 1 14.27 34.34 20.01
CA MET A 1 15.42 33.39 20.00
C MET A 1 14.90 31.99 19.68
N ALA A 2 15.41 31.46 18.57
CA ALA A 2 15.55 30.07 18.12
C ALA A 2 14.49 28.97 18.41
N ILE A 3 13.77 28.59 17.34
CA ILE A 3 13.56 27.24 16.75
C ILE A 3 13.65 25.98 17.64
N ARG A 4 12.58 25.17 17.60
CA ARG A 4 12.67 23.80 17.07
C ARG A 4 11.30 23.29 16.59
N GLY A 5 11.13 23.29 15.27
CA GLY A 5 10.15 22.41 14.66
C GLY A 5 10.52 20.95 14.94
N VAL A 6 9.52 20.15 15.31
CA VAL A 6 9.43 18.80 14.80
C VAL A 6 7.94 18.54 14.57
N ALA A 7 7.53 18.73 13.32
CA ALA A 7 6.24 18.23 12.87
C ALA A 7 6.21 16.73 13.16
N SER A 8 5.07 16.29 13.70
CA SER A 8 4.78 14.92 14.10
C SER A 8 5.28 13.91 13.05
N THR A 9 5.99 12.90 13.53
CA THR A 9 6.67 11.87 12.76
C THR A 9 5.70 11.08 11.87
N ARG A 10 5.95 11.09 10.55
CA ARG A 10 5.29 10.31 9.47
C ARG A 10 3.79 10.58 9.32
N GLU A 11 3.45 11.42 8.35
CA GLU A 11 2.09 11.75 7.94
C GLU A 11 1.24 10.47 7.81
N ASP A 12 0.18 10.38 8.61
CA ASP A 12 -0.84 9.33 8.48
C ASP A 12 -1.50 9.50 7.11
N MET A 13 -1.28 8.56 6.19
CA MET A 13 -1.79 8.67 4.82
C MET A 13 -3.28 8.34 4.79
N THR A 14 -4.11 9.04 4.02
CA THR A 14 -5.52 8.64 3.90
C THR A 14 -5.68 7.41 3.01
N VAL A 15 -6.87 6.79 3.04
CA VAL A 15 -7.21 5.73 2.07
C VAL A 15 -7.12 6.27 0.64
N GLU A 16 -7.51 7.51 0.39
CA GLU A 16 -7.39 8.12 -0.95
C GLU A 16 -5.93 8.31 -1.35
N GLU A 17 -5.07 8.79 -0.44
CA GLU A 17 -3.64 8.91 -0.72
C GLU A 17 -3.00 7.54 -0.97
N PHE A 18 -3.43 6.51 -0.25
CA PHE A 18 -2.97 5.14 -0.51
C PHE A 18 -3.43 4.64 -1.88
N LYS A 19 -4.66 4.94 -2.29
CA LYS A 19 -5.19 4.63 -3.62
C LYS A 19 -4.42 5.37 -4.71
N GLU A 20 -4.21 6.67 -4.57
CA GLU A 20 -3.44 7.48 -5.53
C GLU A 20 -1.99 7.02 -5.60
N TRP A 21 -1.40 6.64 -4.47
CA TRP A 21 -0.08 6.01 -4.44
C TRP A 21 -0.09 4.70 -5.22
N LEU A 22 -1.07 3.81 -5.00
CA LEU A 22 -1.20 2.55 -5.75
C LEU A 22 -1.37 2.78 -7.25
N LYS A 23 -2.16 3.77 -7.67
CA LYS A 23 -2.33 4.13 -9.09
C LYS A 23 -1.02 4.56 -9.76
N GLN A 24 -0.03 5.06 -9.03
CA GLN A 24 1.29 5.34 -9.62
C GLN A 24 2.07 4.06 -9.99
N PHE A 25 1.61 2.90 -9.53
CA PHE A 25 2.18 1.60 -9.86
C PHE A 25 1.32 0.77 -10.79
N ASP A 26 0.05 1.14 -10.97
CA ASP A 26 -0.82 0.67 -12.05
C ASP A 26 -0.24 1.14 -13.39
N ALA A 27 0.59 0.30 -14.00
CA ALA A 27 1.37 0.63 -15.17
C ALA A 27 0.59 0.36 -16.46
N ASP A 28 -0.36 -0.58 -16.42
CA ASP A 28 -1.23 -0.89 -17.54
C ASP A 28 -2.53 -0.07 -17.53
N GLY A 29 -2.84 0.61 -16.43
CA GLY A 29 -3.97 1.52 -16.29
C GLY A 29 -5.31 0.78 -16.24
N ASP A 30 -5.31 -0.49 -15.83
CA ASP A 30 -6.52 -1.32 -15.78
C ASP A 30 -7.39 -1.01 -14.54
N GLY A 31 -6.91 -0.14 -13.64
CA GLY A 31 -7.57 0.25 -12.41
C GLY A 31 -7.47 -0.80 -11.31
N ARG A 32 -6.63 -1.83 -11.50
CA ARG A 32 -6.36 -2.90 -10.56
C ARG A 32 -4.86 -2.96 -10.31
N ILE A 33 -4.48 -3.62 -9.22
CA ILE A 33 -3.06 -3.82 -8.92
C ILE A 33 -2.72 -5.29 -9.04
N SER A 34 -1.96 -5.64 -10.06
CA SER A 34 -1.45 -6.99 -10.24
C SER A 34 -0.38 -7.33 -9.19
N ARG A 35 -0.11 -8.63 -9.01
CA ARG A 35 1.00 -9.11 -8.16
C ARG A 35 2.34 -8.44 -8.50
N ASN A 36 2.59 -8.22 -9.78
CA ASN A 36 3.85 -7.66 -10.24
C ASN A 36 3.95 -6.17 -9.88
N GLU A 37 2.89 -5.41 -10.06
CA GLU A 37 2.83 -3.99 -9.74
C GLU A 37 2.89 -3.74 -8.24
N LEU A 38 2.18 -4.55 -7.44
CA LEU A 38 2.28 -4.49 -5.98
C LEU A 38 3.71 -4.76 -5.49
N ARG A 39 4.41 -5.72 -6.13
CA ARG A 39 5.80 -6.02 -5.83
C ARG A 39 6.72 -4.85 -6.17
N GLU A 40 6.50 -4.20 -7.32
CA GLU A 40 7.25 -2.99 -7.71
C GLU A 40 6.97 -1.82 -6.76
N ALA A 41 5.72 -1.67 -6.31
CA ALA A 41 5.29 -0.66 -5.34
C ALA A 41 6.01 -0.79 -4.01
N LEU A 42 6.02 -2.01 -3.46
CA LEU A 42 6.73 -2.31 -2.22
C LEU A 42 8.25 -2.16 -2.37
N ARG A 43 8.78 -2.37 -3.58
CA ARG A 43 10.21 -2.27 -3.86
C ARG A 43 10.65 -0.81 -3.98
N ARG A 44 9.88 0.03 -4.66
CA ARG A 44 10.11 1.49 -4.72
C ARG A 44 10.01 2.15 -3.35
N ARG A 45 9.17 1.64 -2.45
CA ARG A 45 9.07 2.14 -1.06
C ARG A 45 10.23 1.72 -0.14
N GLY A 46 11.14 0.85 -0.59
CA GLY A 46 12.40 0.55 0.11
C GLY A 46 12.31 -0.55 1.20
N GLY A 47 11.46 -1.56 1.04
CA GLY A 47 11.41 -2.71 1.96
C GLY A 47 12.31 -3.89 1.54
N TRP A 48 13.16 -4.39 2.43
CA TRP A 48 14.06 -5.53 2.18
C TRP A 48 13.34 -6.88 1.95
N PHE A 49 12.04 -6.97 2.31
CA PHE A 49 11.23 -8.21 2.25
C PHE A 49 10.12 -8.16 1.18
N THR A 50 10.38 -7.47 0.08
CA THR A 50 9.42 -7.17 -1.00
C THR A 50 8.66 -8.36 -1.56
N THR A 51 9.34 -9.46 -1.86
CA THR A 51 8.71 -10.60 -2.56
C THR A 51 7.84 -11.44 -1.62
N TRP A 52 8.28 -11.68 -0.38
CA TRP A 52 7.48 -12.40 0.61
C TRP A 52 6.28 -11.55 1.02
N LYS A 53 6.50 -10.26 1.33
CA LYS A 53 5.42 -9.37 1.77
C LYS A 53 4.41 -9.09 0.66
N SER A 54 4.84 -8.91 -0.60
CA SER A 54 3.89 -8.74 -1.72
C SER A 54 3.04 -10.00 -1.92
N SER A 55 3.64 -11.19 -1.84
CA SER A 55 2.91 -12.45 -1.99
C SER A 55 1.91 -12.67 -0.85
N ARG A 56 2.29 -12.29 0.37
CA ARG A 56 1.44 -12.41 1.56
C ARG A 56 0.33 -11.34 1.57
N ALA A 57 0.66 -10.12 1.17
CA ALA A 57 -0.28 -9.02 1.00
C ALA A 57 -1.34 -9.39 -0.04
N LEU A 58 -0.90 -9.85 -1.22
CA LEU A 58 -1.81 -10.29 -2.27
C LEU A 58 -2.69 -11.43 -1.76
N ARG A 59 -2.12 -12.52 -1.23
CA ARG A 59 -2.92 -13.65 -0.72
C ARG A 59 -3.92 -13.26 0.38
N GLN A 60 -3.63 -12.20 1.14
CA GLN A 60 -4.51 -11.74 2.21
C GLN A 60 -5.60 -10.78 1.69
N ALA A 61 -5.27 -9.95 0.70
CA ALA A 61 -6.16 -8.94 0.14
C ALA A 61 -7.02 -9.47 -1.02
N ASP A 62 -6.44 -10.32 -1.88
CA ASP A 62 -7.09 -11.05 -2.99
C ASP A 62 -7.96 -12.18 -2.43
N LYS A 63 -9.19 -11.85 -2.08
CA LYS A 63 -10.19 -12.77 -1.54
C LYS A 63 -10.87 -13.55 -2.65
N ASN A 64 -11.02 -12.93 -3.82
CA ASN A 64 -11.63 -13.55 -4.98
C ASN A 64 -10.65 -14.47 -5.75
N ASN A 65 -9.37 -14.48 -5.37
CA ASN A 65 -8.29 -15.25 -6.01
C ASN A 65 -8.14 -14.92 -7.50
N SER A 66 -8.42 -13.67 -7.87
CA SER A 66 -8.30 -13.18 -9.24
C SER A 66 -6.84 -12.97 -9.64
N GLY A 67 -5.93 -12.84 -8.68
CA GLY A 67 -4.53 -12.46 -8.90
C GLY A 67 -4.30 -10.96 -9.05
N PHE A 68 -5.37 -10.16 -8.95
CA PHE A 68 -5.39 -8.70 -9.02
C PHE A 68 -6.07 -8.14 -7.76
N LEU A 69 -5.74 -6.92 -7.38
CA LEU A 69 -6.45 -6.21 -6.31
C LEU A 69 -7.36 -5.17 -6.94
N ASP A 70 -8.67 -5.39 -6.83
CA ASP A 70 -9.69 -4.43 -7.22
C ASP A 70 -10.05 -3.46 -6.08
N ASP A 71 -10.83 -2.43 -6.38
CA ASP A 71 -11.25 -1.40 -5.42
C ASP A 71 -11.85 -1.95 -4.12
N SER A 72 -12.55 -3.09 -4.17
CA SER A 72 -13.16 -3.73 -3.00
C SER A 72 -12.12 -4.45 -2.14
N GLU A 73 -10.99 -4.81 -2.73
CA GLU A 73 -9.88 -5.51 -2.07
C GLU A 73 -8.80 -4.56 -1.58
N ILE A 74 -8.81 -3.29 -2.03
CA ILE A 74 -7.91 -2.24 -1.54
C ILE A 74 -8.07 -2.04 -0.02
N GLU A 75 -9.27 -2.14 0.54
CA GLU A 75 -9.48 -2.03 2.00
C GLU A 75 -8.75 -3.14 2.77
N ASN A 76 -8.74 -4.37 2.25
CA ASN A 76 -7.99 -5.48 2.83
C ASN A 76 -6.47 -5.24 2.71
N LEU A 77 -6.03 -4.64 1.60
CA LEU A 77 -4.63 -4.27 1.42
C LEU A 77 -4.21 -3.15 2.39
N VAL A 78 -5.06 -2.15 2.61
CA VAL A 78 -4.86 -1.08 3.61
C VAL A 78 -4.70 -1.68 5.01
N ALA A 79 -5.60 -2.58 5.41
CA ALA A 79 -5.52 -3.26 6.69
C ALA A 79 -4.22 -4.09 6.83
N PHE A 80 -3.80 -4.76 5.75
CA PHE A 80 -2.51 -5.47 5.72
C PHE A 80 -1.33 -4.49 5.83
N ALA A 81 -1.37 -3.36 5.13
CA ALA A 81 -0.32 -2.35 5.18
C ALA A 81 -0.19 -1.72 6.58
N GLN A 82 -1.30 -1.49 7.27
CA GLN A 82 -1.28 -1.06 8.67
C GLN A 82 -0.63 -2.11 9.58
N LYS A 83 -1.05 -3.38 9.44
CA LYS A 83 -0.64 -4.45 10.35
C LYS A 83 0.77 -4.99 10.12
N ASP A 84 1.19 -5.13 8.85
CA ASP A 84 2.39 -5.88 8.45
C ASP A 84 3.51 -4.98 7.89
N LEU A 85 3.14 -3.77 7.43
CA LEU A 85 4.07 -2.75 6.94
C LEU A 85 4.23 -1.57 7.92
N GLY A 86 3.40 -1.50 8.97
CA GLY A 86 3.41 -0.39 9.92
C GLY A 86 3.07 0.95 9.28
N MET A 87 2.32 0.94 8.16
CA MET A 87 1.82 2.16 7.55
C MET A 87 0.71 2.71 8.43
N LYS A 88 0.78 3.97 8.84
CA LYS A 88 -0.37 4.61 9.44
C LYS A 88 -1.27 5.11 8.33
N ILE A 89 -2.38 4.42 8.12
CA ILE A 89 -3.38 4.80 7.12
C ILE A 89 -4.63 5.24 7.90
N SER A 90 -5.09 6.46 7.69
CA SER A 90 -6.29 6.98 8.32
C SER A 90 -7.52 6.49 7.55
N THR A 91 -8.16 5.46 8.09
CA THR A 91 -9.55 5.10 7.74
C THR A 91 -10.44 5.90 8.69
N TRP A 92 -11.29 6.78 8.15
CA TRP A 92 -12.32 7.62 8.82
C TRP A 92 -12.48 7.55 10.35
#